data_AF-A0A4Y8CVL8-F1
#
_entry.id   AF-A0A4Y8CVL8-F1
#
_cell.length_a   1.000
_cell.length_b   1.000
_cell.length_c   1.000
_cell.angle_alpha   90.00
_cell.angle_beta   90.00
_cell.angle_gamma   90.00
#
_symmetry.space_group_name_H-M   'P 1'
#
loop_
_entity.id
_entity.type
_entity.pdbx_description
1 polymer ?
#
loop_
_entity_poly.entity_id
_entity_poly.type
_entity_poly.pdbx_seq_one_letter_code
_entity_poly.pdbx_strand_id
1 'polypeptide(L)'
;MAEDERRGNHDSIVLYIPVAPLCEQNAGHLRPQTAVFLNGTAPVDFPGEVGKSKHICRSSLKDIHGDALPSMGLVPFVHGPGATQTQLEVYNSANKALSHADPFGVIVLKEMKPAYP
;
A
#
# COMPACT_ATOMS: atom_id res chain seq x y z
N MET A 1 -18.26 -7.00 -16.60
CA MET A 1 -19.69 -6.67 -16.46
C MET A 1 -20.25 -7.57 -15.38
N ALA A 2 -20.90 -6.99 -14.37
CA ALA A 2 -21.74 -7.79 -13.49
C ALA A 2 -22.98 -8.25 -14.28
N GLU A 3 -23.57 -9.37 -13.86
CA GLU A 3 -24.87 -9.80 -14.37
C GLU A 3 -25.97 -8.80 -13.98
N ASP A 4 -26.97 -8.62 -14.85
CA ASP A 4 -28.08 -7.67 -14.61
C ASP A 4 -29.00 -8.14 -13.48
N GLU A 5 -29.16 -9.46 -13.30
CA GLU A 5 -29.99 -10.04 -12.24
C GLU A 5 -29.29 -11.22 -11.59
N ARG A 6 -29.40 -11.31 -10.26
CA ARG A 6 -28.86 -12.40 -9.48
C ARG A 6 -29.96 -13.15 -8.72
N ARG A 7 -30.22 -14.41 -9.09
CA ARG A 7 -31.33 -15.23 -8.55
C ARG A 7 -30.91 -16.26 -7.49
N GLY A 8 -29.68 -16.17 -6.97
CA GLY A 8 -29.17 -17.05 -5.92
C GLY A 8 -29.69 -16.69 -4.52
N ASN A 9 -29.73 -17.66 -3.61
CA ASN A 9 -30.24 -17.48 -2.23
C ASN A 9 -29.20 -16.95 -1.21
N HIS A 10 -27.96 -16.69 -1.63
CA HIS A 10 -26.87 -16.24 -0.73
C HIS A 10 -26.13 -15.05 -1.32
N ASP A 11 -25.65 -14.12 -0.50
CA ASP A 11 -24.93 -12.93 -0.96
C ASP A 11 -23.72 -13.26 -1.84
N SER A 12 -23.54 -12.50 -2.93
CA SER A 12 -22.32 -12.55 -3.74
C SER A 12 -21.37 -11.45 -3.29
N ILE A 13 -20.50 -11.76 -2.32
CA ILE A 13 -19.53 -10.82 -1.76
C ILE A 13 -18.16 -11.08 -2.37
N VAL A 14 -17.55 -10.05 -2.93
CA VAL A 14 -16.19 -10.08 -3.46
C VAL A 14 -15.37 -8.95 -2.86
N LEU A 15 -14.07 -9.19 -2.71
CA LEU A 15 -13.10 -8.16 -2.35
C LEU A 15 -12.21 -7.86 -3.56
N TYR A 16 -12.20 -6.60 -4.00
CA TYR A 16 -11.38 -6.18 -5.12
C TYR A 16 -9.92 -6.03 -4.70
N ILE A 17 -9.05 -6.89 -5.23
CA ILE A 17 -7.60 -6.86 -5.03
C ILE A 17 -6.92 -6.93 -6.41
N PRO A 18 -6.48 -5.79 -6.98
CA PRO A 18 -5.81 -5.79 -8.29
C PRO A 18 -4.34 -6.23 -8.18
N VAL A 19 -3.76 -6.63 -9.31
CA VAL A 19 -2.31 -6.71 -9.47
C VAL A 19 -1.81 -5.34 -9.94
N ALA A 20 -1.07 -4.65 -9.08
CA ALA A 20 -0.42 -3.38 -9.40
C ALA A 20 1.11 -3.55 -9.33
N PRO A 21 1.79 -3.83 -10.46
CA PRO A 21 3.23 -4.08 -10.45
C PRO A 21 3.99 -2.81 -10.08
N LEU A 22 5.18 -2.96 -9.49
CA LEU A 22 6.04 -1.82 -9.18
C LEU A 22 6.51 -1.15 -10.47
N CYS A 23 6.10 0.09 -10.66
CA CYS A 23 6.56 0.99 -11.71
C CYS A 23 6.47 2.42 -11.16
N GLU A 24 7.06 3.38 -11.86
CA GLU A 24 7.07 4.78 -11.43
C GLU A 24 5.65 5.33 -11.16
N GLN A 25 4.70 5.03 -12.05
CA GLN A 25 3.30 5.46 -11.91
C GLN A 25 2.64 4.89 -10.64
N ASN A 26 2.78 3.58 -10.39
CA ASN A 26 2.17 2.93 -9.23
C ASN A 26 2.87 3.32 -7.93
N ALA A 27 4.20 3.50 -7.95
CA ALA A 27 4.96 3.99 -6.81
C ALA A 27 4.50 5.39 -6.37
N GLY A 28 4.10 6.24 -7.31
CA GLY A 28 3.50 7.56 -7.03
C GLY A 28 2.25 7.50 -6.15
N HIS A 29 1.48 6.40 -6.21
CA HIS A 29 0.25 6.22 -5.44
C HIS A 29 0.48 5.71 -4.01
N LEU A 30 1.66 5.17 -3.71
CA LEU A 30 1.94 4.60 -2.39
C LEU A 30 1.83 5.65 -1.28
N ARG A 31 2.40 6.85 -1.46
CA ARG A 31 2.35 7.90 -0.44
C ARG A 31 0.92 8.32 -0.05
N PRO A 32 0.05 8.74 -0.98
CA PRO A 32 -1.33 9.07 -0.61
C PRO A 32 -2.06 7.85 -0.04
N GLN A 33 -1.83 6.64 -0.55
CA GLN A 33 -2.40 5.40 -0.01
C GLN A 33 -1.99 5.16 1.46
N THR A 34 -0.71 5.29 1.79
CA THR A 34 -0.21 5.16 3.17
C THR A 34 -0.85 6.19 4.09
N ALA A 35 -0.94 7.45 3.64
CA ALA A 35 -1.53 8.52 4.44
C ALA A 35 -3.02 8.26 4.74
N VAL A 36 -3.81 7.84 3.75
CA VAL A 36 -5.23 7.53 3.98
C VAL A 36 -5.41 6.28 4.84
N PHE A 37 -4.51 5.29 4.76
CA PHE A 37 -4.53 4.12 5.63
C PHE A 37 -4.31 4.49 7.11
N LEU A 38 -3.30 5.32 7.39
CA LEU A 38 -2.98 5.77 8.75
C LEU A 38 -4.13 6.62 9.35
N ASN A 39 -4.67 7.53 8.55
CA ASN A 39 -5.78 8.39 8.98
C ASN A 39 -7.14 7.65 8.96
N GLY A 40 -7.23 6.54 8.23
CA GLY A 40 -8.48 5.81 7.96
C GLY A 40 -9.46 6.58 7.10
N THR A 41 -9.02 7.57 6.32
CA THR A 41 -9.89 8.32 5.39
C THR A 41 -10.12 7.52 4.10
N ALA A 42 -11.08 7.96 3.28
CA ALA A 42 -11.28 7.35 1.96
C ALA A 42 -10.02 7.54 1.08
N PRO A 43 -9.68 6.58 0.19
CA PRO A 43 -8.63 6.78 -0.79
C PRO A 43 -8.99 7.90 -1.77
N VAL A 44 -7.97 8.58 -2.31
CA VAL A 44 -8.09 9.74 -3.20
C VAL A 44 -8.89 9.47 -4.48
N ASP A 45 -8.89 8.23 -4.96
CA ASP A 45 -9.62 7.82 -6.17
C ASP A 45 -11.12 7.57 -5.93
N PHE A 46 -11.56 7.62 -4.67
CA PHE A 46 -12.95 7.42 -4.27
C PHE A 46 -13.52 8.70 -3.66
N PRO A 47 -14.84 8.94 -3.78
CA PRO A 47 -15.47 10.14 -3.25
C PRO A 47 -15.16 10.35 -1.75
N GLY A 48 -14.77 11.58 -1.43
CA GLY A 48 -14.08 11.99 -0.20
C GLY A 48 -14.95 12.07 1.05
N GLU A 49 -15.40 10.92 1.54
CA GLU A 49 -16.01 10.82 2.87
C GLU A 49 -14.97 10.63 3.98
N VAL A 50 -15.42 10.65 5.24
CA VAL A 50 -14.61 10.36 6.44
C VAL A 50 -13.99 8.95 6.43
N GLY A 51 -14.33 8.12 5.45
CA GLY A 51 -13.83 6.77 5.27
C GLY A 51 -14.13 5.89 6.48
N LYS A 52 -13.12 5.14 6.90
CA LYS A 52 -13.19 4.24 8.05
C LYS A 52 -12.61 4.84 9.33
N SER A 53 -12.40 6.16 9.39
CA SER A 53 -11.69 6.84 10.48
C SER A 53 -12.33 6.63 11.86
N LYS A 54 -13.66 6.46 11.90
CA LYS A 54 -14.46 6.23 13.14
C LYS A 54 -14.86 4.78 13.39
N HIS A 55 -14.45 3.84 12.53
CA HIS A 55 -14.87 2.44 12.66
C HIS A 55 -14.07 1.72 13.74
N ILE A 56 -14.77 1.02 14.63
CA ILE A 56 -14.16 0.08 15.58
C ILE A 56 -13.61 -1.12 14.79
N CYS A 57 -12.46 -1.66 15.21
CA CYS A 57 -11.76 -2.75 14.53
C CYS A 57 -11.21 -2.41 13.13
N ARG A 58 -10.89 -1.13 12.87
CA ARG A 58 -10.11 -0.75 11.69
C ARG A 58 -8.70 -1.37 11.77
N SER A 59 -8.22 -1.90 10.65
CA SER A 59 -6.82 -2.33 10.52
C SER A 59 -5.85 -1.19 10.81
N SER A 60 -4.70 -1.56 11.34
CA SER A 60 -3.64 -0.68 11.84
C SER A 60 -2.28 -1.17 11.35
N LEU A 61 -1.22 -0.44 11.66
CA LEU A 61 0.15 -0.86 11.37
C LEU A 61 0.51 -2.22 12.00
N LYS A 62 -0.16 -2.62 13.08
CA LYS A 62 0.08 -3.91 13.75
C LYS A 62 -0.39 -5.10 12.92
N ASP A 63 -1.24 -4.86 11.92
CA ASP A 63 -1.83 -5.90 11.07
C ASP A 63 -1.05 -6.08 9.76
N ILE A 64 0.06 -5.35 9.58
CA ILE A 64 0.90 -5.38 8.37
C ILE A 64 2.22 -6.09 8.67
N HIS A 65 2.54 -7.11 7.86
CA HIS A 65 3.72 -7.95 8.08
C HIS A 65 4.41 -8.33 6.76
N GLY A 66 5.71 -8.63 6.84
CA GLY A 66 6.50 -9.14 5.72
C GLY A 66 6.46 -8.22 4.50
N ASP A 67 6.21 -8.82 3.33
CA ASP A 67 6.19 -8.12 2.03
C ASP A 67 5.09 -7.07 1.91
N ALA A 68 4.09 -7.07 2.80
CA ALA A 68 3.07 -6.03 2.82
C ALA A 68 3.62 -4.67 3.25
N LEU A 69 4.73 -4.63 4.01
CA LEU A 69 5.36 -3.38 4.44
C LEU A 69 5.85 -2.54 3.25
N PRO A 70 6.70 -3.04 2.34
CA PRO A 70 7.11 -2.27 1.16
C PRO A 70 5.94 -2.03 0.20
N SER A 71 5.01 -2.99 0.03
CA SER A 71 3.81 -2.80 -0.79
C SER A 71 2.87 -1.70 -0.29
N MET A 72 2.94 -1.35 0.99
CA MET A 72 2.18 -0.24 1.59
C MET A 72 2.99 1.05 1.71
N GLY A 73 4.20 1.11 1.14
CA GLY A 73 5.08 2.28 1.20
C GLY A 73 5.63 2.58 2.60
N LEU A 74 5.58 1.62 3.53
CA LEU A 74 6.00 1.79 4.92
C LEU A 74 7.50 1.56 5.12
N VAL A 75 8.13 0.82 4.21
CA VAL A 75 9.58 0.62 4.18
C VAL A 75 10.08 0.73 2.74
N PRO A 76 11.39 1.01 2.54
CA PRO A 76 11.98 1.00 1.21
C PRO A 76 11.86 -0.38 0.56
N PHE A 77 11.73 -0.39 -0.77
CA PHE A 77 11.84 -1.61 -1.54
C PHE A 77 13.31 -2.06 -1.58
N VAL A 78 13.54 -3.34 -1.28
CA VAL A 78 14.86 -3.99 -1.32
C VAL A 78 14.84 -5.07 -2.38
N HIS A 79 15.93 -5.20 -3.14
CA HIS A 79 16.06 -6.22 -4.18
C HIS A 79 16.80 -7.47 -3.65
N GLY A 80 16.46 -8.63 -4.20
CA GLY A 80 17.18 -9.87 -3.93
C GLY A 80 18.50 -10.00 -4.71
N PRO A 81 19.32 -11.02 -4.39
CA PRO A 81 20.46 -11.39 -5.21
C PRO A 81 20.00 -11.80 -6.62
N GLY A 82 20.64 -11.28 -7.66
CA GLY A 82 20.30 -11.57 -9.05
C GLY A 82 19.33 -10.58 -9.72
N ALA A 83 19.01 -9.47 -9.06
CA ALA A 83 18.22 -8.40 -9.69
C ALA A 83 18.93 -7.83 -10.92
N THR A 84 18.18 -7.65 -12.01
CA THR A 84 18.71 -7.03 -13.23
C THR A 84 18.90 -5.53 -13.05
N GLN A 85 19.73 -4.91 -13.87
CA GLN A 85 19.96 -3.45 -13.84
C GLN A 85 18.64 -2.66 -13.94
N THR A 86 17.74 -3.08 -14.84
CA THR A 86 16.43 -2.44 -15.01
C THR A 86 15.54 -2.61 -13.78
N GLN A 87 15.58 -3.76 -13.12
CA GLN A 87 14.87 -3.93 -11.85
C GLN A 87 15.41 -2.91 -10.84
N LEU A 88 16.72 -2.87 -10.61
CA LEU A 88 17.35 -1.95 -9.66
C LEU A 88 16.93 -0.49 -9.89
N GLU A 89 16.85 -0.05 -11.15
CA GLU A 89 16.38 1.29 -11.51
C GLU A 89 14.94 1.55 -11.07
N VAL A 90 14.04 0.59 -11.23
CA VAL A 90 12.65 0.68 -10.76
C VAL A 90 12.59 0.77 -9.23
N TYR A 91 13.36 -0.06 -8.51
CA TYR A 91 13.45 0.00 -7.05
C TYR A 91 13.94 1.37 -6.57
N ASN A 92 15.00 1.89 -7.20
CA ASN A 92 15.57 3.19 -6.86
C ASN A 92 14.60 4.34 -7.17
N SER A 93 13.91 4.29 -8.31
CA SER A 93 12.90 5.28 -8.68
C SER A 93 11.73 5.29 -7.69
N ALA A 94 11.23 4.11 -7.31
CA ALA A 94 10.17 3.98 -6.33
C ALA A 94 10.58 4.52 -4.95
N ASN A 95 11.77 4.15 -4.47
CA ASN A 95 12.31 4.64 -3.19
C ASN A 95 12.52 6.16 -3.20
N LYS A 96 12.96 6.71 -4.34
CA LYS A 96 13.07 8.16 -4.53
C LYS A 96 11.71 8.84 -4.45
N ALA A 97 10.68 8.29 -5.08
CA ALA A 97 9.30 8.79 -4.99
C ALA A 97 8.76 8.77 -3.55
N LEU A 98 9.15 7.76 -2.75
CA LEU A 98 8.81 7.69 -1.32
C LEU A 98 9.61 8.68 -0.45
N SER A 99 10.88 8.95 -0.77
CA SER A 99 11.81 9.71 0.09
C SER A 99 11.70 11.24 0.01
N HIS A 100 11.13 11.81 -1.06
CA HIS A 100 11.26 13.25 -1.35
C HIS A 100 10.38 14.21 -0.56
N ALA A 101 9.51 13.72 0.33
CA ALA A 101 8.82 14.58 1.26
C ALA A 101 8.31 13.71 2.40
N ASP A 102 8.84 13.93 3.60
CA ASP A 102 8.21 13.50 4.85
C ASP A 102 7.44 14.69 5.47
N PRO A 103 6.26 15.09 4.94
CA PRO A 103 5.43 16.09 5.60
C PRO A 103 4.57 15.48 6.71
N PHE A 104 4.69 14.17 6.99
CA PHE A 104 3.82 13.44 7.93
C PHE A 104 4.55 12.67 9.03
N GLY A 105 5.89 12.71 9.08
CA GLY A 105 6.70 12.01 10.09
C GLY A 105 6.63 10.48 9.98
N VAL A 106 6.40 9.94 8.77
CA VAL A 106 6.16 8.50 8.54
C VAL A 106 7.46 7.73 8.31
N ILE A 107 8.62 8.32 8.63
CA ILE A 107 9.81 7.50 8.95
C ILE A 107 9.62 6.93 10.36
N VAL A 108 8.66 6.03 10.49
CA VAL A 108 8.85 4.93 11.43
C VAL A 108 9.97 4.11 10.81
N LEU A 109 10.94 3.72 11.63
CA LEU A 109 12.06 2.80 11.32
C LEU A 109 13.42 3.45 11.02
N LYS A 110 13.89 4.26 11.98
CA LYS A 110 15.30 4.15 12.40
C LYS A 110 15.56 2.97 13.36
N GLU A 111 14.52 2.20 13.74
CA GLU A 111 14.63 1.16 14.78
C GLU A 111 14.14 -0.26 14.42
N MET A 112 13.55 -0.53 13.24
CA MET A 112 13.41 -1.94 12.83
C MET A 112 14.69 -2.37 12.13
N LYS A 113 15.61 -2.93 12.94
CA LYS A 113 16.63 -3.83 12.42
C LYS A 113 15.94 -4.88 11.55
N PRO A 114 16.44 -5.15 10.33
CA PRO A 114 15.97 -6.30 9.57
C PRO A 114 16.28 -7.55 10.41
N ALA A 115 15.24 -8.18 10.94
CA ALA A 115 15.34 -9.48 11.56
C ALA A 115 15.21 -10.52 10.46
N TYR A 116 16.32 -10.91 9.85
CA TYR A 116 16.47 -12.21 9.22
C TYR A 116 17.89 -12.75 9.52
N PRO A 117 18.05 -14.06 9.77
CA PRO A 117 19.34 -14.71 9.99
C PRO A 117 20.26 -14.66 8.76
#